data_AF-A0A7Y5VA64-F1
#
_entry.id   AF-A0A7Y5VA64-F1
#
_cell.length_a   1.000
_cell.length_b   1.000
_cell.length_c   1.000
_cell.angle_alpha   90.00
_cell.angle_beta   90.00
_cell.angle_gamma   90.00
#
_symmetry.space_group_name_H-M   'P 1'
#
loop_
_entity.id
_entity.type
_entity.pdbx_description
1 polymer ?
#
loop_
_entity_poly.entity_id
_entity_poly.type
_entity_poly.pdbx_seq_one_letter_code
_entity_poly.pdbx_strand_id
1 'polypeptide(L)'
;MTAQHPGSSPAHHTGAIEVVEEAVARASHAILHTAEIAFALPEPAQSRWHRAGVGPRGERIFDVVSGLVLLLFVVGWTWSIVMARNASEDGDVSDATASISSGLTDPDAPSAAFMTNAMLSALTPLRGTSGKLRAQVEQPGAVVDTTADGSAIRVATGADTGIAAAPRRPGIWNVLVKVGAALQPVTDFNLITLHPFDEKQRGRIGGYFVGSWPGEKSRNVRPGYAHPSGFIEVTPENEDVQVSEHFRLRDFLTHDQPNVWPKYLVLEMKLVDKLELVLADLASRGYDVSGVHVMSGFRTPQYNVSGGDPRGRAALSRHMYGDASDIFIDDEHDGQMDDLNHDGRINIRDAQVILAAVDRVERDHPELIGGAGVYVASGGHGPFIHIDTRGFRARWVGTGDD
;
A
#
# COMPACT_ATOMS: atom_id res chain seq x y z
N MET A 1 17.63 2.07 -70.64
CA MET A 1 17.11 0.73 -71.01
C MET A 1 17.25 -0.15 -69.77
N THR A 2 16.19 -0.20 -68.94
CA THR A 2 15.25 -1.36 -68.76
C THR A 2 15.89 -2.53 -68.00
N ALA A 3 15.59 -2.66 -66.70
CA ALA A 3 14.69 -3.67 -66.07
C ALA A 3 15.45 -4.99 -65.77
N GLN A 4 15.44 -5.64 -64.61
CA GLN A 4 14.36 -5.98 -63.67
C GLN A 4 14.98 -6.52 -62.36
N HIS A 5 14.35 -6.24 -61.21
CA HIS A 5 14.56 -6.90 -59.91
C HIS A 5 13.70 -8.18 -59.82
N PRO A 6 14.13 -9.26 -59.15
CA PRO A 6 13.23 -10.30 -58.65
C PRO A 6 12.72 -9.95 -57.24
N GLY A 7 11.41 -10.07 -57.08
CA GLY A 7 10.64 -9.59 -55.93
C GLY A 7 10.76 -10.43 -54.66
N SER A 8 10.65 -9.72 -53.55
CA SER A 8 10.35 -10.23 -52.22
C SER A 8 8.85 -10.56 -52.10
N SER A 9 8.52 -11.82 -51.78
CA SER A 9 7.19 -12.21 -51.31
C SER A 9 6.95 -11.67 -49.89
N PRO A 10 5.81 -11.01 -49.60
CA PRO A 10 5.34 -10.83 -48.24
C PRO A 10 4.36 -11.97 -47.91
N ALA A 11 4.72 -12.83 -46.95
CA ALA A 11 3.79 -13.76 -46.33
C ALA A 11 3.82 -13.54 -44.81
N HIS A 12 2.64 -13.63 -44.21
CA HIS A 12 2.35 -13.63 -42.76
C HIS A 12 2.05 -12.28 -42.09
N HIS A 13 0.98 -11.61 -42.52
CA HIS A 13 0.16 -10.79 -41.60
C HIS A 13 -1.36 -10.98 -41.77
N THR A 14 -1.82 -11.87 -42.65
CA THR A 14 -3.25 -12.00 -42.97
C THR A 14 -4.04 -12.87 -41.98
N GLY A 15 -3.42 -13.86 -41.33
CA GLY A 15 -4.15 -14.85 -40.52
C GLY A 15 -4.68 -14.34 -39.16
N ALA A 16 -4.03 -13.37 -38.53
CA ALA A 16 -4.47 -12.84 -37.23
C ALA A 16 -5.67 -11.90 -37.36
N ILE A 17 -5.74 -11.15 -38.47
CA ILE A 17 -6.84 -10.23 -38.77
C ILE A 17 -8.10 -11.03 -39.14
N GLU A 18 -7.94 -12.09 -39.93
CA GLU A 18 -9.06 -12.96 -40.32
C GLU A 18 -9.73 -13.65 -39.12
N VAL A 19 -8.92 -14.10 -38.13
CA VAL A 19 -9.44 -14.74 -36.90
C VAL A 19 -10.18 -13.74 -36.00
N VAL A 20 -9.71 -12.49 -35.93
CA VAL A 20 -10.37 -11.42 -35.16
C VAL A 20 -11.64 -10.96 -35.86
N GLU A 21 -11.63 -10.81 -37.18
CA GLU A 21 -12.85 -10.49 -37.94
C GLU A 21 -13.90 -11.59 -37.84
N GLU A 22 -13.50 -12.86 -37.88
CA GLU A 22 -14.43 -13.99 -37.76
C GLU A 22 -14.98 -14.15 -36.33
N ALA A 23 -14.21 -13.77 -35.30
CA ALA A 23 -14.65 -13.73 -33.91
C ALA A 23 -15.61 -12.56 -33.65
N VAL A 24 -15.31 -11.38 -34.20
CA VAL A 24 -16.20 -10.20 -34.14
C VAL A 24 -17.48 -10.45 -34.92
N ALA A 25 -17.41 -11.05 -36.12
CA ALA A 25 -18.59 -11.43 -36.89
C ALA A 25 -19.47 -12.43 -36.13
N ARG A 26 -18.88 -13.44 -35.47
CA ARG A 26 -19.63 -14.40 -34.63
C ARG A 26 -20.26 -13.73 -33.40
N ALA A 27 -19.56 -12.81 -32.74
CA ALA A 27 -20.09 -12.07 -31.59
C ALA A 27 -21.22 -11.12 -32.01
N SER A 28 -21.06 -10.40 -33.13
CA SER A 28 -22.11 -9.54 -33.69
C SER A 28 -23.32 -10.36 -34.14
N HIS A 29 -23.13 -11.54 -34.74
CA HIS A 29 -24.23 -12.42 -35.12
C HIS A 29 -24.95 -13.00 -33.91
N ALA A 30 -24.24 -13.30 -32.81
CA ALA A 30 -24.86 -13.75 -31.56
C ALA A 30 -25.66 -12.63 -30.87
N ILE A 31 -25.13 -11.40 -30.84
CA ILE A 31 -25.81 -10.24 -30.26
C ILE A 31 -27.05 -9.87 -31.08
N LEU A 32 -26.96 -9.88 -32.41
CA LEU A 32 -28.11 -9.62 -33.29
C LEU A 32 -29.16 -10.73 -33.19
N HIS A 33 -28.77 -12.00 -33.10
CA HIS A 33 -29.72 -13.11 -32.93
C HIS A 33 -30.39 -13.08 -31.55
N THR A 34 -29.70 -12.58 -30.52
CA THR A 34 -30.27 -12.40 -29.17
C THR A 34 -31.23 -11.20 -29.12
N ALA A 35 -30.90 -10.12 -29.83
CA ALA A 35 -31.78 -8.97 -30.00
C ALA A 35 -33.02 -9.31 -30.85
N GLU A 36 -32.87 -10.10 -31.92
CA GLU A 36 -34.00 -10.59 -32.72
C GLU A 36 -34.91 -11.52 -31.91
N ILE A 37 -34.38 -12.35 -31.00
CA ILE A 37 -35.20 -13.15 -30.08
C ILE A 37 -35.95 -12.25 -29.07
N ALA A 38 -35.32 -11.16 -28.62
CA ALA A 38 -35.93 -10.22 -27.68
C ALA A 38 -36.99 -9.30 -28.33
N PHE A 39 -36.90 -9.07 -29.65
CA PHE A 39 -37.82 -8.22 -30.42
C PHE A 39 -38.75 -8.99 -31.38
N ALA A 40 -38.65 -10.32 -31.45
CA ALA A 40 -39.61 -11.14 -32.17
C ALA A 40 -40.98 -11.01 -31.51
N LEU A 41 -41.94 -10.42 -32.25
CA LEU A 41 -43.34 -10.46 -31.87
C LEU A 41 -43.79 -11.93 -31.81
N PRO A 42 -44.49 -12.35 -30.74
CA PRO A 42 -44.87 -13.74 -30.57
C PRO A 42 -45.74 -14.23 -31.74
N GLU A 43 -45.47 -15.45 -32.20
CA GLU A 43 -46.27 -16.16 -33.21
C GLU A 43 -47.78 -16.07 -32.90
N PRO A 44 -48.65 -15.85 -33.91
CA PRO A 44 -50.08 -15.75 -33.68
C PRO A 44 -50.62 -17.10 -33.20
N ALA A 45 -51.29 -17.07 -32.05
CA ALA A 45 -51.76 -18.26 -31.34
C ALA A 45 -52.71 -19.13 -32.19
N GLN A 46 -52.34 -20.39 -32.41
CA GLN A 46 -53.12 -21.36 -33.19
C GLN A 46 -54.23 -22.08 -32.39
N SER A 47 -54.71 -21.55 -31.26
CA SER A 47 -55.75 -22.24 -30.49
C SER A 47 -56.70 -21.28 -29.78
N ARG A 48 -58.01 -21.57 -29.89
CA ARG A 48 -59.14 -20.77 -29.36
C ARG A 48 -59.18 -20.71 -27.82
N TRP A 49 -58.22 -21.31 -27.12
CA TRP A 49 -58.16 -21.40 -25.66
C TRP A 49 -57.10 -20.49 -25.00
N HIS A 50 -56.29 -19.75 -25.75
CA HIS A 50 -55.43 -18.71 -25.18
C HIS A 50 -56.18 -17.37 -25.09
N ARG A 51 -56.99 -17.23 -24.04
CA ARG A 51 -57.33 -15.90 -23.50
C ARG A 51 -56.60 -15.75 -22.16
N ALA A 52 -55.38 -15.21 -22.20
CA ALA A 52 -54.74 -14.68 -21.00
C ALA A 52 -55.37 -13.31 -20.71
N GLY A 53 -56.47 -13.33 -19.96
CA GLY A 53 -57.10 -12.14 -19.42
C GLY A 53 -57.51 -12.44 -18.00
N VAL A 54 -57.09 -11.59 -17.07
CA VAL A 54 -57.57 -11.64 -15.69
C VAL A 54 -59.07 -11.37 -15.75
N GLY A 55 -59.89 -12.31 -15.28
CA GLY A 55 -61.35 -12.14 -15.34
C GLY A 55 -61.80 -10.89 -14.55
N PRO A 56 -63.03 -10.37 -14.75
CA PRO A 56 -63.50 -9.10 -14.14
C PRO A 56 -63.49 -9.06 -12.60
N ARG A 57 -63.37 -10.23 -11.96
CA ARG A 57 -63.19 -10.38 -10.51
C ARG A 57 -61.72 -10.37 -10.10
N GLY A 58 -60.84 -10.97 -10.91
CA GLY A 58 -59.40 -10.95 -10.66
C GLY A 58 -58.79 -9.56 -10.89
N GLU A 59 -59.31 -8.81 -11.87
CA GLU A 59 -58.89 -7.42 -12.13
C GLU A 59 -59.24 -6.52 -10.94
N ARG A 60 -60.47 -6.66 -10.41
CA ARG A 60 -60.88 -5.98 -9.17
C ARG A 60 -60.03 -6.36 -7.94
N ILE A 61 -59.64 -7.63 -7.81
CA ILE A 61 -58.77 -8.06 -6.70
C ILE A 61 -57.37 -7.46 -6.89
N PHE A 62 -56.84 -7.47 -8.10
CA PHE A 62 -55.54 -6.89 -8.42
C PHE A 62 -55.52 -5.37 -8.18
N ASP A 63 -56.57 -4.64 -8.56
CA ASP A 63 -56.69 -3.20 -8.31
C ASP A 63 -56.72 -2.88 -6.82
N VAL A 64 -57.49 -3.64 -6.04
CA VAL A 64 -57.57 -3.45 -4.58
C VAL A 64 -56.23 -3.74 -3.91
N VAL A 65 -55.57 -4.83 -4.30
CA VAL A 65 -54.25 -5.20 -3.76
C VAL A 65 -53.19 -4.17 -4.15
N SER A 66 -53.19 -3.72 -5.40
CA SER A 66 -52.24 -2.70 -5.89
C SER A 66 -52.47 -1.35 -5.21
N GLY A 67 -53.72 -0.95 -5.02
CA GLY A 67 -54.07 0.24 -4.24
C GLY A 67 -53.62 0.16 -2.79
N LEU A 68 -53.75 -1.01 -2.15
CA LEU A 68 -53.24 -1.25 -0.79
C LEU A 68 -51.72 -1.17 -0.71
N VAL A 69 -51.01 -1.75 -1.67
CA VAL A 69 -49.55 -1.68 -1.74
C VAL A 69 -49.08 -0.24 -1.95
N LEU A 70 -49.70 0.49 -2.88
CA LEU A 70 -49.39 1.91 -3.11
C LEU A 70 -49.70 2.76 -1.87
N LEU A 71 -50.82 2.51 -1.19
CA LEU A 71 -51.16 3.21 0.05
C LEU A 71 -50.11 2.93 1.14
N LEU A 72 -49.72 1.68 1.34
CA LEU A 72 -48.67 1.30 2.28
C LEU A 72 -47.34 1.94 1.93
N PHE A 73 -47.01 2.02 0.64
CA PHE A 73 -45.79 2.68 0.17
C PHE A 73 -45.83 4.17 0.47
N VAL A 74 -46.93 4.86 0.13
CA VAL A 74 -47.12 6.30 0.41
C VAL A 74 -47.10 6.57 1.92
N VAL A 75 -47.77 5.75 2.73
CA VAL A 75 -47.76 5.88 4.18
C VAL A 75 -46.36 5.64 4.74
N GLY A 76 -45.66 4.60 4.29
CA GLY A 76 -44.29 4.32 4.71
C GLY A 76 -43.31 5.42 4.30
N TRP A 77 -43.47 5.97 3.10
CA TRP A 77 -42.64 7.08 2.61
C TRP A 77 -42.91 8.38 3.35
N THR A 78 -44.19 8.69 3.60
CA THR A 78 -44.59 9.87 4.38
C THR A 78 -44.13 9.74 5.84
N TRP A 79 -44.28 8.54 6.43
CA TRP A 79 -43.78 8.24 7.77
C TRP A 79 -42.25 8.37 7.83
N SER A 80 -41.53 7.88 6.83
CA SER A 80 -40.07 8.03 6.74
C SER A 80 -39.63 9.49 6.65
N ILE A 81 -40.33 10.33 5.87
CA ILE A 81 -40.04 11.77 5.77
C ILE A 81 -40.35 12.50 7.08
N VAL A 82 -41.48 12.19 7.73
CA VAL A 82 -41.83 12.78 9.03
C VAL A 82 -40.84 12.35 10.11
N MET A 83 -40.43 11.08 10.13
CA MET A 83 -39.44 10.59 11.08
C MET A 83 -38.06 11.17 10.81
N ALA A 84 -37.67 11.38 9.54
CA ALA A 84 -36.43 12.06 9.17
C ALA A 84 -36.44 13.56 9.54
N ARG A 85 -37.60 14.22 9.45
CA ARG A 85 -37.79 15.61 9.93
C ARG A 85 -37.74 15.71 11.45
N ASN A 86 -38.33 14.76 12.16
CA ASN A 86 -38.26 14.73 13.63
C ASN A 86 -36.87 14.30 14.12
N ALA A 87 -36.15 13.47 13.36
CA ALA A 87 -34.77 13.08 13.66
C ALA A 87 -33.75 14.20 13.36
N SER A 88 -34.09 15.16 12.48
CA SER A 88 -33.23 16.32 12.20
C SER A 88 -33.37 17.45 13.24
N GLU A 89 -34.35 17.36 14.16
CA GLU A 89 -34.36 18.22 15.36
C GLU A 89 -33.42 17.72 16.47
N ASP A 90 -32.97 16.45 16.43
CA ASP A 90 -32.15 15.84 17.49
C ASP A 90 -30.89 15.09 17.00
N GLY A 91 -30.56 15.13 15.69
CA GLY A 91 -29.45 14.36 15.13
C GLY A 91 -28.76 15.06 13.98
N ASP A 92 -27.47 15.35 14.18
CA ASP A 92 -26.52 15.80 13.15
C ASP A 92 -26.70 14.98 11.87
N VAL A 93 -26.97 15.66 10.76
CA VAL A 93 -26.85 15.04 9.44
C VAL A 93 -25.40 14.61 9.32
N SER A 94 -25.14 13.31 9.22
CA SER A 94 -23.79 12.77 9.01
C SER A 94 -23.05 13.63 7.99
N ASP A 95 -21.87 14.15 8.35
CA ASP A 95 -21.02 15.01 7.51
C ASP A 95 -20.85 14.45 6.09
N ALA A 96 -20.87 13.12 5.95
CA ALA A 96 -20.82 12.44 4.67
C ALA A 96 -22.07 12.73 3.80
N THR A 97 -23.27 12.64 4.36
CA THR A 97 -24.54 12.92 3.67
C THR A 97 -24.67 14.41 3.33
N ALA A 98 -24.21 15.29 4.23
CA ALA A 98 -24.14 16.72 3.96
C ALA A 98 -23.16 17.03 2.80
N SER A 99 -21.99 16.38 2.75
CA SER A 99 -21.01 16.60 1.67
C SER A 99 -21.44 16.04 0.31
N ILE A 100 -22.13 14.90 0.28
CA ILE A 100 -22.66 14.31 -0.96
C ILE A 100 -23.82 15.16 -1.47
N SER A 101 -24.69 15.63 -0.58
CA SER A 101 -25.79 16.53 -0.94
C SER A 101 -25.28 17.87 -1.46
N SER A 102 -24.26 18.47 -0.84
CA SER A 102 -23.68 19.72 -1.33
C SER A 102 -22.97 19.52 -2.68
N GLY A 103 -22.21 18.43 -2.86
CA GLY A 103 -21.57 18.09 -4.14
C GLY A 103 -22.53 17.93 -5.32
N LEU A 104 -23.81 17.63 -5.06
CA LEU A 104 -24.85 17.46 -6.09
C LEU A 104 -25.71 18.72 -6.30
N THR A 105 -25.70 19.67 -5.37
CA THR A 105 -26.64 20.82 -5.36
C THR A 105 -25.98 22.19 -5.34
N ASP A 106 -24.68 22.25 -5.01
CA ASP A 106 -23.90 23.47 -4.94
C ASP A 106 -22.88 23.51 -6.09
N PRO A 107 -23.01 24.45 -7.05
CA PRO A 107 -22.05 24.61 -8.14
C PRO A 107 -20.65 25.02 -7.67
N ASP A 108 -20.50 25.50 -6.43
CA ASP A 108 -19.23 25.84 -5.79
C ASP A 108 -18.63 24.66 -4.99
N ALA A 109 -19.30 23.51 -4.93
CA ALA A 109 -18.77 22.32 -4.26
C ALA A 109 -17.57 21.73 -5.04
N PRO A 110 -16.53 21.23 -4.35
CA PRO A 110 -15.35 20.71 -5.02
C PRO A 110 -15.67 19.48 -5.87
N SER A 111 -15.36 19.52 -7.17
CA SER A 111 -15.54 18.38 -8.07
C SER A 111 -14.66 17.19 -7.65
N ALA A 112 -15.05 15.97 -8.05
CA ALA A 112 -14.24 14.77 -7.80
C ALA A 112 -12.80 14.90 -8.30
N ALA A 113 -12.58 15.56 -9.45
CA ALA A 113 -11.25 15.82 -9.98
C ALA A 113 -10.43 16.79 -9.11
N PHE A 114 -11.06 17.84 -8.57
CA PHE A 114 -10.42 18.75 -7.63
C PHE A 114 -10.07 18.03 -6.32
N MET A 115 -10.97 17.18 -5.82
CA MET A 115 -10.74 16.35 -4.65
C MET A 115 -9.54 15.42 -4.83
N THR A 116 -9.46 14.71 -5.97
CA THR A 116 -8.32 13.83 -6.29
C THR A 116 -7.02 14.62 -6.36
N ASN A 117 -7.01 15.79 -7.01
CA ASN A 117 -5.81 16.64 -7.09
C ASN A 117 -5.39 17.18 -5.72
N ALA A 118 -6.34 17.59 -4.88
CA ALA A 118 -6.05 18.05 -3.53
C ALA A 118 -5.50 16.92 -2.64
N MET A 119 -6.06 15.71 -2.74
CA MET A 119 -5.52 14.53 -2.06
C MET A 119 -4.11 14.18 -2.54
N LEU A 120 -3.88 14.21 -3.85
CA LEU A 120 -2.56 13.97 -4.43
C LEU A 120 -1.57 15.01 -3.91
N SER A 121 -1.89 16.31 -4.04
CA SER A 121 -1.05 17.42 -3.58
C SER A 121 -0.72 17.31 -2.08
N ALA A 122 -1.70 16.95 -1.25
CA ALA A 122 -1.50 16.78 0.19
C ALA A 122 -0.58 15.59 0.52
N LEU A 123 -0.68 14.48 -0.22
CA LEU A 123 0.05 13.25 0.06
C LEU A 123 1.41 13.18 -0.62
N THR A 124 1.62 13.86 -1.76
CA THR A 124 2.89 13.82 -2.51
C THR A 124 4.11 14.08 -1.64
N PRO A 125 4.14 15.09 -0.73
CA PRO A 125 5.29 15.32 0.15
C PRO A 125 5.54 14.17 1.13
N LEU A 126 4.50 13.41 1.49
CA LEU A 126 4.55 12.33 2.48
C LEU A 126 4.91 10.98 1.87
N ARG A 127 4.84 10.85 0.53
CA ARG A 127 5.13 9.60 -0.18
C ARG A 127 6.62 9.34 -0.41
N GLY A 128 7.49 10.17 0.16
CA GLY A 128 8.93 10.08 -0.03
C GLY A 128 9.35 10.42 -1.46
N THR A 129 10.64 10.27 -1.70
CA THR A 129 11.27 10.56 -3.00
C THR A 129 10.88 9.52 -4.05
N SER A 130 10.65 8.27 -3.64
CA SER A 130 10.11 7.21 -4.50
C SER A 130 8.67 7.49 -4.95
N GLY A 131 7.91 8.29 -4.19
CA GLY A 131 6.47 8.42 -4.35
C GLY A 131 5.68 7.17 -3.94
N LYS A 132 6.34 6.16 -3.34
CA LYS A 132 5.76 4.86 -3.03
C LYS A 132 5.51 4.60 -1.55
N LEU A 133 5.91 5.51 -0.67
CA LEU A 133 5.62 5.34 0.77
C LEU A 133 4.11 5.36 1.02
N ARG A 134 3.67 4.50 1.94
CA ARG A 134 2.28 4.33 2.39
C ARG A 134 2.13 4.55 3.90
N ALA A 135 3.19 5.00 4.56
CA ALA A 135 3.16 5.35 5.96
C ALA A 135 4.07 6.55 6.26
N GLN A 136 3.66 7.36 7.23
CA GLN A 136 4.53 8.32 7.91
C GLN A 136 4.63 7.94 9.37
N VAL A 137 5.81 8.07 9.96
CA VAL A 137 6.09 7.70 11.34
C VAL A 137 6.41 8.95 12.14
N GLU A 138 5.66 9.20 13.20
CA GLU A 138 5.75 10.44 13.97
C GLU A 138 5.75 10.20 15.48
N GLN A 139 6.34 11.15 16.21
CA GLN A 139 6.25 11.20 17.66
C GLN A 139 4.85 11.63 18.12
N PRO A 140 4.39 11.19 19.30
CA PRO A 140 3.13 11.66 19.88
C PRO A 140 3.02 13.19 19.91
N GLY A 141 2.00 13.74 19.22
CA GLY A 141 1.76 15.18 19.16
C GLY A 141 2.65 15.97 18.22
N ALA A 142 3.50 15.32 17.43
CA ALA A 142 4.30 16.00 16.40
C ALA A 142 3.38 16.64 15.35
N VAL A 143 3.73 17.85 14.89
CA VAL A 143 2.98 18.52 13.81
C VAL A 143 3.26 17.81 12.50
N VAL A 144 2.21 17.39 11.79
CA VAL A 144 2.34 16.77 10.47
C VAL A 144 2.27 17.90 9.45
N ASP A 145 3.42 18.33 8.92
CA ASP A 145 3.50 19.43 7.96
C ASP A 145 2.88 19.01 6.63
N THR A 146 1.75 19.62 6.28
CA THR A 146 0.93 19.25 5.12
C THR A 146 0.45 20.47 4.36
N THR A 147 1.33 21.48 4.28
CA THR A 147 1.02 22.74 3.61
C THR A 147 1.32 22.65 2.12
N ALA A 148 0.38 22.10 1.35
CA ALA A 148 0.30 22.31 -0.09
C ALA A 148 -1.09 22.87 -0.46
N ASP A 149 -1.10 24.11 -0.97
CA ASP A 149 -2.21 24.74 -1.68
C ASP A 149 -3.60 24.66 -1.02
N GLY A 150 -3.69 24.99 0.28
CA GLY A 150 -4.96 25.14 0.99
C GLY A 150 -5.67 23.83 1.35
N SER A 151 -5.08 22.69 1.03
CA SER A 151 -5.47 21.37 1.56
C SER A 151 -4.79 21.12 2.91
N ALA A 152 -5.50 20.53 3.87
CA ALA A 152 -4.93 20.20 5.17
C ALA A 152 -5.22 18.74 5.50
N ILE A 153 -4.17 17.98 5.82
CA ILE A 153 -4.31 16.61 6.29
C ILE A 153 -4.78 16.63 7.74
N ARG A 154 -5.82 15.86 8.02
CA ARG A 154 -6.37 15.63 9.35
C ARG A 154 -6.24 14.16 9.69
N VAL A 155 -5.76 13.85 10.88
CA VAL A 155 -5.71 12.46 11.33
C VAL A 155 -7.06 12.10 11.93
N ALA A 156 -7.58 10.92 11.59
CA ALA A 156 -8.85 10.44 12.13
C ALA A 156 -8.68 10.09 13.62
N THR A 157 -9.17 10.94 14.53
CA THR A 157 -9.17 10.65 15.97
C THR A 157 -10.58 10.76 16.55
N GLY A 158 -11.46 9.79 16.28
CA GLY A 158 -12.82 9.81 16.85
C GLY A 158 -13.56 11.14 16.61
N ALA A 159 -14.20 11.68 17.66
CA ALA A 159 -15.13 12.83 17.60
C ALA A 159 -14.49 14.21 17.32
N ASP A 160 -13.16 14.33 17.28
CA ASP A 160 -12.50 15.63 17.05
C ASP A 160 -11.91 15.70 15.64
N THR A 161 -12.60 16.42 14.76
CA THR A 161 -12.11 16.76 13.43
C THR A 161 -11.06 17.87 13.52
N GLY A 162 -9.81 17.47 13.70
CA GLY A 162 -8.70 18.14 13.05
C GLY A 162 -7.75 18.91 13.97
N ILE A 163 -6.62 18.26 14.23
CA ILE A 163 -5.33 18.92 14.44
C ILE A 163 -4.40 18.39 13.34
N ALA A 164 -3.55 19.25 12.77
CA ALA A 164 -2.45 18.84 11.90
C ALA A 164 -1.30 18.27 12.75
N ALA A 165 -1.61 17.30 13.62
CA ALA A 165 -0.65 16.69 14.52
C ALA A 165 -0.93 15.21 14.70
N ALA A 166 0.14 14.44 14.90
CA ALA A 166 0.06 13.03 15.21
C ALA A 166 -0.71 12.82 16.53
N PRO A 167 -1.65 11.85 16.59
CA PRO A 167 -2.38 11.54 17.81
C PRO A 167 -1.41 11.27 18.95
N ARG A 168 -1.72 11.75 20.16
CA ARG A 168 -0.86 11.52 21.34
C ARG A 168 -0.82 10.06 21.77
N ARG A 169 -1.85 9.29 21.40
CA ARG A 169 -1.90 7.86 21.67
C ARG A 169 -1.09 7.14 20.59
N PRO A 170 -0.14 6.27 20.96
CA PRO A 170 0.56 5.42 20.00
C PRO A 170 -0.40 4.53 19.20
N GLY A 171 0.00 4.17 17.99
CA GLY A 171 -0.74 3.27 17.11
C GLY A 171 -0.75 3.72 15.65
N ILE A 172 -1.47 2.97 14.83
CA ILE A 172 -1.63 3.23 13.40
C ILE A 172 -2.99 3.89 13.17
N TRP A 173 -2.98 4.97 12.40
CA TRP A 173 -4.12 5.85 12.20
C TRP A 173 -4.40 6.06 10.72
N ASN A 174 -5.67 5.90 10.35
CA ASN A 174 -6.14 6.29 9.03
C ASN A 174 -6.07 7.81 8.89
N VAL A 175 -5.67 8.25 7.70
CA VAL A 175 -5.55 9.66 7.38
C VAL A 175 -6.82 10.13 6.66
N LEU A 176 -7.28 11.35 6.98
CA LEU A 176 -8.31 12.04 6.23
C LEU A 176 -7.72 13.31 5.60
N VAL A 177 -8.15 13.65 4.40
CA VAL A 177 -7.85 14.97 3.82
C VAL A 177 -9.09 15.83 3.95
N LYS A 178 -8.94 17.02 4.53
CA LYS A 178 -9.99 18.03 4.53
C LYS A 178 -9.78 18.98 3.35
N VAL A 179 -10.79 19.09 2.50
CA VAL A 179 -10.81 19.98 1.33
C VAL A 179 -12.08 20.82 1.39
N GLY A 180 -11.95 22.09 1.77
CA GLY A 180 -13.11 22.93 2.09
C GLY A 180 -13.92 22.33 3.25
N ALA A 181 -15.20 22.05 3.01
CA ALA A 181 -16.08 21.37 3.97
C ALA A 181 -16.04 19.83 3.88
N ALA A 182 -15.44 19.26 2.83
CA ALA A 182 -15.40 17.81 2.63
C ALA A 182 -14.26 17.15 3.43
N LEU A 183 -14.55 16.00 4.03
CA LEU A 183 -13.57 15.09 4.63
C LEU A 183 -13.53 13.81 3.80
N GLN A 184 -12.37 13.45 3.27
CA GLN A 184 -12.19 12.21 2.51
C GLN A 184 -11.16 11.31 3.18
N PRO A 185 -11.46 10.01 3.37
CA PRO A 185 -10.48 9.05 3.85
C PRO A 185 -9.40 8.80 2.80
N VAL A 186 -8.16 8.65 3.25
CA VAL A 186 -7.05 8.14 2.44
C VAL A 186 -6.95 6.65 2.70
N THR A 187 -7.11 5.83 1.65
CA THR A 187 -7.22 4.37 1.80
C THR A 187 -5.88 3.64 1.72
N ASP A 188 -4.82 4.30 1.26
CA ASP A 188 -3.52 3.71 0.96
C ASP A 188 -2.35 4.49 1.61
N PHE A 189 -2.65 5.19 2.70
CA PHE A 189 -1.66 5.91 3.50
C PHE A 189 -2.04 5.92 4.99
N ASN A 190 -1.07 5.62 5.85
CA ASN A 190 -1.25 5.57 7.28
C ASN A 190 -0.35 6.57 8.00
N LEU A 191 -0.82 7.10 9.14
CA LEU A 191 0.05 7.77 10.10
C LEU A 191 0.31 6.82 11.27
N ILE A 192 1.59 6.60 11.59
CA ILE A 192 2.02 5.74 12.68
C ILE A 192 2.56 6.64 13.79
N THR A 193 1.86 6.68 14.93
CA THR A 193 2.35 7.31 16.14
C THR A 193 3.19 6.32 16.93
N LEU A 194 4.44 6.69 17.24
CA LEU A 194 5.38 5.89 18.01
C LEU A 194 4.98 5.75 19.49
N HIS A 195 5.28 4.59 20.07
CA HIS A 195 5.51 4.46 21.51
C HIS A 195 6.81 5.18 21.87
N PRO A 196 6.80 6.17 22.77
CA PRO A 196 8.02 6.85 23.20
C PRO A 196 9.08 5.88 23.72
N PHE A 197 10.35 6.19 23.47
CA PHE A 197 11.46 5.35 23.92
C PHE A 197 11.45 5.09 25.44
N ASP A 198 10.99 6.06 26.23
CA ASP A 198 10.95 6.02 27.69
C ASP A 198 9.93 5.02 28.25
N GLU A 199 9.02 4.47 27.43
CA GLU A 199 8.17 3.35 27.83
C GLU A 199 8.99 2.06 28.04
N LYS A 200 10.19 1.98 27.48
CA LYS A 200 11.10 0.85 27.66
C LYS A 200 11.63 0.78 29.09
N GLN A 201 11.17 -0.21 29.84
CA GLN A 201 11.58 -0.46 31.21
C GLN A 201 12.47 -1.69 31.30
N ARG A 202 13.70 -1.51 31.83
CA ARG A 202 14.66 -2.60 32.05
C ARG A 202 14.90 -3.47 30.79
N GLY A 203 14.93 -2.82 29.63
CA GLY A 203 15.16 -3.47 28.33
C GLY A 203 13.95 -4.16 27.71
N ARG A 204 12.74 -3.86 28.19
CA ARG A 204 11.49 -4.42 27.68
C ARG A 204 10.44 -3.34 27.45
N ILE A 205 9.49 -3.61 26.55
CA ILE A 205 8.21 -2.91 26.47
C ILE A 205 7.14 -3.97 26.65
N GLY A 206 6.37 -3.86 27.74
CA GLY A 206 5.49 -4.95 28.18
C GLY A 206 6.26 -6.27 28.31
N GLY A 207 5.79 -7.31 27.60
CA GLY A 207 6.44 -8.62 27.56
C GLY A 207 7.66 -8.73 26.63
N TYR A 208 7.82 -7.81 25.68
CA TYR A 208 8.76 -7.93 24.56
C TYR A 208 10.20 -7.50 24.92
N PHE A 209 11.12 -8.46 24.73
CA PHE A 209 12.58 -8.37 24.68
C PHE A 209 13.13 -7.38 23.66
N VAL A 210 13.49 -6.15 24.06
CA VAL A 210 14.23 -5.22 23.19
C VAL A 210 15.73 -5.20 23.52
N GLY A 211 16.09 -5.15 24.79
CA GLY A 211 17.48 -4.98 25.23
C GLY A 211 17.89 -3.51 25.40
N SER A 212 19.19 -3.22 25.26
CA SER A 212 19.74 -1.87 25.43
C SER A 212 20.65 -1.49 24.28
N TRP A 213 20.46 -0.29 23.74
CA TRP A 213 21.34 0.22 22.69
C TRP A 213 22.76 0.47 23.23
N PRO A 214 23.80 0.30 22.40
CA PRO A 214 25.14 0.74 22.74
C PRO A 214 25.15 2.23 23.10
N GLY A 215 25.62 2.55 24.31
CA GLY A 215 25.66 3.94 24.77
C GLY A 215 24.28 4.54 25.09
N GLU A 216 23.22 3.74 25.25
CA GLU A 216 21.87 4.22 25.63
C GLU A 216 21.88 5.14 26.87
N LYS A 217 22.77 4.88 27.83
CA LYS A 217 22.95 5.68 29.05
C LYS A 217 24.12 6.66 28.98
N SER A 218 24.84 6.70 27.86
CA SER A 218 26.00 7.58 27.67
C SER A 218 25.53 8.98 27.33
N ARG A 219 26.18 9.99 27.92
CA ARG A 219 25.99 11.40 27.51
C ARG A 219 26.72 11.75 26.22
N ASN A 220 27.68 10.91 25.82
CA ASN A 220 28.51 11.08 24.63
C ASN A 220 28.28 9.89 23.72
N VAL A 221 27.19 9.94 22.94
CA VAL A 221 26.89 8.94 21.91
C VAL A 221 27.48 9.41 20.59
N ARG A 222 28.06 8.50 19.80
CA ARG A 222 28.58 8.84 18.48
C ARG A 222 27.42 9.36 17.60
N PRO A 223 27.61 10.43 16.80
CA PRO A 223 26.62 10.87 15.83
C PRO A 223 26.16 9.70 14.96
N GLY A 224 24.84 9.58 14.75
CA GLY A 224 24.22 8.47 14.03
C GLY A 224 24.00 7.19 14.84
N TYR A 225 24.45 7.10 16.09
CA TYR A 225 24.25 5.94 16.97
C TYR A 225 23.42 6.27 18.22
N ALA A 226 22.69 7.38 18.20
CA ALA A 226 21.70 7.69 19.24
C ALA A 226 20.64 6.59 19.26
N HIS A 227 20.09 6.32 20.45
CA HIS A 227 18.94 5.43 20.55
C HIS A 227 17.76 6.02 19.77
N PRO A 228 16.85 5.19 19.25
CA PRO A 228 15.68 5.65 18.52
C PRO A 228 14.78 6.52 19.41
N SER A 229 13.96 7.34 18.76
CA SER A 229 13.02 8.23 19.44
C SER A 229 11.80 7.46 19.99
N GLY A 230 11.51 6.28 19.45
CA GLY A 230 10.40 5.44 19.88
C GLY A 230 10.28 4.15 19.07
N PHE A 231 9.13 3.51 19.19
CA PHE A 231 8.85 2.19 18.62
C PHE A 231 7.50 2.16 17.89
N ILE A 232 7.44 1.47 16.76
CA ILE A 232 6.20 1.08 16.11
C ILE A 232 5.70 -0.21 16.78
N GLU A 233 4.48 -0.19 17.30
CA GLU A 233 3.82 -1.36 17.85
C GLU A 233 3.22 -2.20 16.72
N VAL A 234 3.63 -3.47 16.68
CA VAL A 234 3.14 -4.45 15.71
C VAL A 234 2.41 -5.57 16.43
N THR A 235 1.17 -5.80 16.00
CA THR A 235 0.27 -6.82 16.51
C THR A 235 -0.11 -7.77 15.38
N PRO A 236 -0.64 -8.97 15.67
CA PRO A 236 -1.14 -9.87 14.64
C PRO A 236 -2.19 -9.22 13.72
N GLU A 237 -2.95 -8.24 14.23
CA GLU A 237 -3.98 -7.54 13.47
C GLU A 237 -3.43 -6.47 12.52
N ASN A 238 -2.21 -5.99 12.74
CA ASN A 238 -1.63 -4.87 11.99
C ASN A 238 -0.31 -5.19 11.27
N GLU A 239 0.25 -6.38 11.46
CA GLU A 239 1.55 -6.75 10.89
C GLU A 239 1.60 -6.68 9.36
N ASP A 240 0.43 -6.82 8.71
CA ASP A 240 0.25 -6.71 7.27
C ASP A 240 0.06 -5.28 6.75
N VAL A 241 0.07 -4.26 7.61
CA VAL A 241 0.01 -2.86 7.18
C VAL A 241 1.20 -2.56 6.27
N GLN A 242 0.89 -2.06 5.07
CA GLN A 242 1.88 -1.63 4.10
C GLN A 242 2.52 -0.31 4.52
N VAL A 243 3.85 -0.29 4.57
CA VAL A 243 4.64 0.93 4.77
C VAL A 243 5.08 1.55 3.44
N SER A 244 5.00 0.78 2.35
CA SER A 244 5.28 1.19 0.97
C SER A 244 4.58 0.25 -0.02
N GLU A 245 4.89 0.36 -1.31
CA GLU A 245 4.29 -0.47 -2.36
C GLU A 245 4.68 -1.94 -2.21
N HIS A 246 5.94 -2.23 -1.88
CA HIS A 246 6.47 -3.58 -1.78
C HIS A 246 6.59 -4.09 -0.33
N PHE A 247 6.68 -3.19 0.65
CA PHE A 247 7.01 -3.58 2.03
C PHE A 247 5.87 -3.37 3.04
N ARG A 248 5.74 -4.31 3.97
CA ARG A 248 4.82 -4.34 5.12
C ARG A 248 5.60 -4.25 6.44
N LEU A 249 4.90 -3.96 7.53
CA LEU A 249 5.52 -3.91 8.87
C LEU A 249 6.18 -5.24 9.27
N ARG A 250 5.51 -6.37 8.98
CA ARG A 250 6.01 -7.70 9.33
C ARG A 250 7.37 -8.03 8.72
N ASP A 251 7.65 -7.49 7.53
CA ASP A 251 8.87 -7.77 6.78
C ASP A 251 10.11 -7.27 7.53
N PHE A 252 9.94 -6.28 8.41
CA PHE A 252 11.02 -5.71 9.21
C PHE A 252 11.10 -6.24 10.64
N LEU A 253 10.28 -7.22 11.02
CA LEU A 253 10.28 -7.75 12.39
C LEU A 253 11.55 -8.55 12.70
N THR A 254 11.97 -8.50 13.97
CA THR A 254 13.04 -9.37 14.47
C THR A 254 12.55 -10.81 14.58
N HIS A 255 13.39 -11.78 14.20
CA HIS A 255 13.07 -13.21 14.14
C HIS A 255 13.09 -13.96 15.49
N ASP A 256 13.26 -13.25 16.61
CA ASP A 256 13.18 -13.86 17.93
C ASP A 256 11.78 -13.72 18.55
N GLN A 257 11.59 -14.41 19.68
CA GLN A 257 10.38 -14.30 20.49
C GLN A 257 9.08 -14.52 19.67
N PRO A 258 8.93 -15.66 18.96
CA PRO A 258 7.82 -15.87 18.02
C PRO A 258 6.44 -15.82 18.68
N ASN A 259 6.36 -16.17 19.97
CA ASN A 259 5.11 -16.26 20.73
C ASN A 259 4.86 -15.03 21.64
N VAL A 260 5.58 -13.93 21.45
CA VAL A 260 5.43 -12.71 22.26
C VAL A 260 4.83 -11.60 21.40
N TRP A 261 3.67 -11.11 21.84
CA TRP A 261 2.93 -10.02 21.21
C TRP A 261 2.45 -9.01 22.28
N PRO A 262 2.33 -7.72 21.94
CA PRO A 262 2.77 -7.10 20.69
C PRO A 262 4.31 -7.09 20.55
N LYS A 263 4.79 -6.93 19.30
CA LYS A 263 6.20 -6.70 18.97
C LYS A 263 6.44 -5.21 18.79
N TYR A 264 7.70 -4.78 18.91
CA TYR A 264 8.08 -3.38 18.79
C TYR A 264 9.29 -3.25 17.86
N LEU A 265 9.15 -2.47 16.79
CA LEU A 265 10.21 -2.27 15.80
C LEU A 265 10.58 -0.79 15.63
N VAL A 266 11.80 -0.56 15.19
CA VAL A 266 12.29 0.75 14.75
C VAL A 266 12.44 0.67 13.24
N LEU A 267 11.83 1.60 12.51
CA LEU A 267 11.93 1.68 11.06
C LEU A 267 12.07 3.13 10.62
N GLU A 268 13.18 3.43 9.97
CA GLU A 268 13.41 4.73 9.35
C GLU A 268 12.79 4.72 7.94
N MET A 269 11.78 5.56 7.71
CA MET A 269 11.08 5.60 6.42
C MET A 269 12.00 5.97 5.25
N LYS A 270 13.12 6.64 5.53
CA LYS A 270 14.18 6.91 4.57
C LYS A 270 14.84 5.65 4.00
N LEU A 271 14.98 4.59 4.80
CA LEU A 271 15.43 3.29 4.32
C LEU A 271 14.40 2.71 3.33
N VAL A 272 13.14 2.67 3.73
CA VAL A 272 12.05 2.13 2.90
C VAL A 272 11.97 2.87 1.56
N ASP A 273 12.09 4.19 1.58
CA ASP A 273 12.09 5.04 0.38
C ASP A 273 13.27 4.69 -0.56
N LYS A 274 14.46 4.48 0.01
CA LYS A 274 15.63 4.04 -0.75
C LYS A 274 15.43 2.64 -1.35
N LEU A 275 14.86 1.71 -0.60
CA LEU A 275 14.59 0.36 -1.11
C LEU A 275 13.63 0.43 -2.30
N GLU A 276 12.55 1.20 -2.21
CA GLU A 276 11.63 1.42 -3.32
C GLU A 276 12.30 2.03 -4.57
N LEU A 277 13.21 2.99 -4.39
CA LEU A 277 14.01 3.55 -5.49
C LEU A 277 14.96 2.52 -6.12
N VAL A 278 15.56 1.63 -5.30
CA VAL A 278 16.41 0.53 -5.79
C VAL A 278 15.58 -0.44 -6.62
N LEU A 279 14.40 -0.83 -6.15
CA LEU A 279 13.47 -1.68 -6.90
C LEU A 279 13.00 -0.99 -8.19
N ALA A 280 12.74 0.32 -8.16
CA ALA A 280 12.37 1.08 -9.34
C ALA A 280 13.50 1.13 -10.39
N ASP A 281 14.76 1.34 -9.97
CA ASP A 281 15.90 1.27 -10.90
C ASP A 281 16.08 -0.13 -11.49
N LEU A 282 15.91 -1.19 -10.69
CA LEU A 282 15.93 -2.58 -11.17
C LEU A 282 14.79 -2.84 -12.17
N ALA A 283 13.55 -2.49 -11.82
CA ALA A 283 12.39 -2.66 -12.70
C ALA A 283 12.55 -1.91 -14.03
N SER A 284 13.12 -0.69 -14.00
CA SER A 284 13.41 0.09 -15.22
C SER A 284 14.41 -0.59 -16.17
N ARG A 285 15.13 -1.60 -15.68
CA ARG A 285 16.12 -2.40 -16.40
C ARG A 285 15.63 -3.80 -16.77
N GLY A 286 14.35 -4.10 -16.50
CA GLY A 286 13.71 -5.34 -16.90
C GLY A 286 13.80 -6.48 -15.87
N TYR A 287 14.19 -6.19 -14.63
CA TYR A 287 14.10 -7.16 -13.54
C TYR A 287 12.67 -7.21 -12.98
N ASP A 288 12.14 -8.41 -12.72
CA ASP A 288 10.98 -8.53 -11.84
C ASP A 288 11.44 -8.28 -10.41
N VAL A 289 10.68 -7.46 -9.68
CA VAL A 289 10.97 -7.07 -8.29
C VAL A 289 9.80 -7.42 -7.36
N SER A 290 8.77 -8.08 -7.89
CA SER A 290 7.56 -8.44 -7.16
C SER A 290 7.86 -9.39 -6.01
N GLY A 291 8.85 -10.27 -6.19
CA GLY A 291 9.39 -11.20 -5.20
C GLY A 291 10.47 -10.64 -4.28
N VAL A 292 10.59 -9.32 -4.11
CA VAL A 292 11.55 -8.78 -3.13
C VAL A 292 11.26 -9.32 -1.72
N HIS A 293 12.29 -9.89 -1.09
CA HIS A 293 12.21 -10.45 0.25
C HIS A 293 13.12 -9.70 1.22
N VAL A 294 12.59 -9.33 2.39
CA VAL A 294 13.40 -8.82 3.50
C VAL A 294 13.85 -9.98 4.38
N MET A 295 15.10 -10.40 4.19
CA MET A 295 15.71 -11.46 4.99
C MET A 295 15.99 -11.00 6.42
N SER A 296 16.29 -9.71 6.62
CA SER A 296 16.46 -9.12 7.95
C SER A 296 16.19 -7.63 7.93
N GLY A 297 15.24 -7.16 8.73
CA GLY A 297 14.98 -5.74 8.94
C GLY A 297 15.50 -5.24 10.28
N PHE A 298 14.60 -4.78 11.15
CA PHE A 298 14.98 -4.35 12.49
C PHE A 298 15.48 -5.53 13.33
N ARG A 299 16.59 -5.32 14.03
CA ARG A 299 17.14 -6.26 15.01
C ARG A 299 17.12 -5.62 16.38
N THR A 300 16.41 -6.20 17.34
CA THR A 300 16.52 -5.73 18.73
C THR A 300 17.98 -5.78 19.20
N PRO A 301 18.45 -4.83 20.02
CA PRO A 301 19.80 -4.90 20.57
C PRO A 301 20.12 -6.24 21.24
N GLN A 302 19.15 -6.86 21.90
CA GLN A 302 19.31 -8.19 22.49
C GLN A 302 19.55 -9.27 21.42
N TYR A 303 18.71 -9.34 20.39
CA TYR A 303 18.85 -10.32 19.31
C TYR A 303 20.18 -10.14 18.57
N ASN A 304 20.55 -8.89 18.31
CA ASN A 304 21.75 -8.55 17.56
C ASN A 304 23.05 -8.92 18.31
N VAL A 305 23.05 -8.91 19.66
CA VAL A 305 24.18 -9.41 20.46
C VAL A 305 24.29 -10.94 20.40
N SER A 306 23.17 -11.66 20.34
CA SER A 306 23.17 -13.13 20.24
C SER A 306 23.35 -13.67 18.82
N GLY A 307 23.01 -12.88 17.80
CA GLY A 307 22.94 -13.30 16.41
C GLY A 307 24.02 -12.71 15.49
N GLY A 308 25.04 -12.03 16.02
CA GLY A 308 26.16 -11.50 15.23
C GLY A 308 27.53 -11.71 15.88
N ASP A 309 28.60 -11.59 15.10
CA ASP A 309 29.99 -11.85 15.47
C ASP A 309 30.34 -11.29 16.87
N PRO A 310 30.66 -12.16 17.86
CA PRO A 310 31.11 -11.78 19.21
C PRO A 310 32.36 -10.88 19.22
N ARG A 311 33.07 -10.75 18.10
CA ARG A 311 34.32 -9.96 17.96
C ARG A 311 34.10 -8.46 17.76
N GLY A 312 32.86 -7.96 17.84
CA GLY A 312 32.61 -6.56 18.19
C GLY A 312 32.02 -5.67 17.10
N ARG A 313 31.43 -6.23 16.03
CA ARG A 313 30.68 -5.44 15.03
C ARG A 313 29.18 -5.35 15.32
N ALA A 314 28.64 -6.26 16.13
CA ALA A 314 27.24 -6.22 16.56
C ALA A 314 26.83 -4.83 17.10
N ALA A 315 27.67 -4.20 17.95
CA ALA A 315 27.40 -2.88 18.51
C ALA A 315 27.31 -1.74 17.48
N LEU A 316 27.79 -1.95 16.25
CA LEU A 316 27.74 -0.98 15.16
C LEU A 316 26.69 -1.32 14.10
N SER A 317 25.91 -2.39 14.30
CA SER A 317 24.90 -2.84 13.35
C SER A 317 23.83 -1.77 13.16
N ARG A 318 23.62 -1.39 11.90
CA ARG A 318 22.60 -0.42 11.49
C ARG A 318 21.17 -0.97 11.64
N HIS A 319 20.98 -2.29 11.61
CA HIS A 319 19.68 -2.92 11.85
C HIS A 319 19.05 -2.55 13.20
N MET A 320 19.87 -2.28 14.23
CA MET A 320 19.35 -1.84 15.54
C MET A 320 18.77 -0.43 15.52
N TYR A 321 19.09 0.37 14.51
CA TYR A 321 18.65 1.76 14.40
C TYR A 321 17.53 1.92 13.38
N GLY A 322 17.00 0.80 12.84
CA GLY A 322 15.89 0.80 11.89
C GLY A 322 16.22 1.32 10.51
N ASP A 323 17.51 1.57 10.23
CA ASP A 323 17.96 2.22 8.99
C ASP A 323 18.73 1.27 8.07
N ALA A 324 18.65 -0.05 8.31
CA ALA A 324 19.21 -1.10 7.47
C ALA A 324 18.26 -2.27 7.22
N SER A 325 18.45 -2.92 6.07
CA SER A 325 17.76 -4.13 5.68
C SER A 325 18.67 -5.02 4.83
N ASP A 326 18.56 -6.33 5.05
CA ASP A 326 19.11 -7.36 4.19
C ASP A 326 18.00 -7.86 3.28
N ILE A 327 18.20 -7.75 1.96
CA ILE A 327 17.20 -8.15 0.96
C ILE A 327 17.77 -9.06 -0.12
N PHE A 328 16.87 -9.77 -0.78
CA PHE A 328 17.11 -10.45 -2.06
C PHE A 328 15.84 -10.39 -2.93
N ILE A 329 15.97 -10.69 -4.22
CA ILE A 329 14.85 -10.81 -5.16
C ILE A 329 14.60 -12.31 -5.38
N ASP A 330 13.38 -12.77 -5.15
CA ASP A 330 12.93 -14.16 -5.25
C ASP A 330 11.56 -14.20 -5.91
N ASP A 331 11.52 -13.94 -7.21
CA ASP A 331 10.28 -13.93 -7.99
C ASP A 331 9.66 -15.34 -8.10
N GLU A 332 10.50 -16.39 -8.07
CA GLU A 332 10.06 -17.78 -8.14
C GLU A 332 9.50 -18.30 -6.79
N HIS A 333 9.66 -17.54 -5.71
CA HIS A 333 9.22 -17.84 -4.34
C HIS A 333 9.79 -19.17 -3.80
N ASP A 334 11.04 -19.50 -4.16
CA ASP A 334 11.71 -20.74 -3.75
C ASP A 334 12.60 -20.55 -2.51
N GLY A 335 12.70 -19.31 -2.01
CA GLY A 335 13.50 -18.93 -0.85
C GLY A 335 14.96 -18.62 -1.17
N GLN A 336 15.33 -18.55 -2.46
CA GLN A 336 16.65 -18.17 -2.93
C GLN A 336 16.59 -16.90 -3.77
N MET A 337 17.74 -16.23 -3.87
CA MET A 337 17.88 -15.11 -4.80
C MET A 337 17.82 -15.61 -6.26
N ASP A 338 17.15 -14.86 -7.12
CA ASP A 338 17.15 -15.10 -8.57
C ASP A 338 18.54 -14.90 -9.21
N ASP A 339 18.76 -15.54 -10.36
CA ASP A 339 19.93 -15.33 -11.23
C ASP A 339 19.84 -13.97 -11.98
N LEU A 340 19.99 -12.88 -11.23
CA LEU A 340 19.86 -11.51 -11.71
C LEU A 340 20.91 -11.13 -12.75
N ASN A 341 22.04 -11.81 -12.81
CA ASN A 341 23.05 -11.55 -13.84
C ASN A 341 22.91 -12.44 -15.10
N HIS A 342 21.98 -13.40 -15.06
CA HIS A 342 21.70 -14.37 -16.12
C HIS A 342 22.91 -15.22 -16.55
N ASP A 343 23.79 -15.58 -15.60
CA ASP A 343 24.95 -16.46 -15.83
C ASP A 343 24.68 -17.95 -15.55
N GLY A 344 23.46 -18.27 -15.11
CA GLY A 344 22.98 -19.60 -14.79
C GLY A 344 23.39 -20.09 -13.40
N ARG A 345 23.84 -19.19 -12.51
CA ARG A 345 24.29 -19.55 -11.16
C ARG A 345 23.90 -18.52 -10.12
N ILE A 346 23.08 -18.94 -9.16
CA ILE A 346 22.74 -18.12 -7.99
C ILE A 346 23.97 -17.97 -7.07
N ASN A 347 24.56 -16.77 -7.04
CA ASN A 347 25.73 -16.45 -6.23
C ASN A 347 25.85 -14.95 -5.92
N ILE A 348 26.96 -14.53 -5.30
CA ILE A 348 27.18 -13.13 -4.91
C ILE A 348 27.15 -12.13 -6.08
N ARG A 349 27.37 -12.58 -7.31
CA ARG A 349 27.29 -11.71 -8.49
C ARG A 349 25.87 -11.24 -8.77
N ASP A 350 24.85 -11.95 -8.31
CA ASP A 350 23.46 -11.52 -8.40
C ASP A 350 23.19 -10.36 -7.43
N ALA A 351 23.70 -10.48 -6.20
CA ALA A 351 23.68 -9.37 -5.24
C ALA A 351 24.46 -8.14 -5.75
N GLN A 352 25.47 -8.31 -6.61
CA GLN A 352 26.18 -7.19 -7.24
C GLN A 352 25.31 -6.40 -8.23
N VAL A 353 24.29 -7.02 -8.82
CA VAL A 353 23.30 -6.32 -9.67
C VAL A 353 22.51 -5.31 -8.84
N ILE A 354 22.03 -5.73 -7.67
CA ILE A 354 21.32 -4.86 -6.73
C ILE A 354 22.28 -3.77 -6.19
N LEU A 355 23.53 -4.12 -5.89
CA LEU A 355 24.54 -3.15 -5.47
C LEU A 355 24.76 -2.05 -6.52
N ALA A 356 24.78 -2.41 -7.80
CA ALA A 356 24.90 -1.44 -8.88
C ALA A 356 23.68 -0.51 -8.95
N ALA A 357 22.48 -0.99 -8.63
CA ALA A 357 21.27 -0.18 -8.48
C ALA A 357 21.37 0.79 -7.29
N VAL A 358 21.85 0.32 -6.13
CA VAL A 358 22.13 1.18 -4.96
C VAL A 358 23.09 2.32 -5.33
N ASP A 359 24.18 2.01 -6.03
CA ASP A 359 25.17 3.01 -6.46
C ASP A 359 24.60 4.03 -7.48
N ARG A 360 23.52 3.70 -8.19
CA ARG A 360 22.79 4.65 -9.06
C ARG A 360 21.83 5.51 -8.27
N VAL A 361 21.01 4.89 -7.42
CA VAL A 361 20.09 5.60 -6.53
C VAL A 361 20.83 6.60 -5.66
N GLU A 362 21.94 6.22 -5.02
CA GLU A 362 22.72 7.17 -4.18
C GLU A 362 23.40 8.30 -4.97
N ARG A 363 23.60 8.13 -6.29
CA ARG A 363 24.14 9.21 -7.14
C ARG A 363 23.08 10.26 -7.41
N ASP A 364 21.85 9.82 -7.66
CA ASP A 364 20.73 10.68 -7.99
C ASP A 364 20.07 11.26 -6.72
N HIS A 365 20.19 10.54 -5.60
CA HIS A 365 19.65 10.85 -4.28
C HIS A 365 20.74 10.82 -3.20
N PRO A 366 21.69 11.77 -3.19
CA PRO A 366 22.82 11.78 -2.26
C PRO A 366 22.39 11.89 -0.79
N GLU A 367 21.20 12.41 -0.50
CA GLU A 367 20.60 12.41 0.82
C GLU A 367 20.36 10.99 1.36
N LEU A 368 20.15 9.98 0.50
CA LEU A 368 19.89 8.57 0.87
C LEU A 368 21.18 7.74 1.02
N ILE A 369 22.35 8.38 1.00
CA ILE A 369 23.64 7.70 1.04
C ILE A 369 23.83 6.83 2.30
N GLY A 370 24.39 5.63 2.10
CA GLY A 370 24.70 4.74 3.22
C GLY A 370 25.61 3.57 2.85
N GLY A 371 25.53 2.52 3.66
CA GLY A 371 26.23 1.27 3.48
C GLY A 371 25.52 0.35 2.50
N ALA A 372 26.29 -0.41 1.73
CA ALA A 372 25.79 -1.59 1.03
C ALA A 372 26.83 -2.71 1.01
N GLY A 373 26.43 -3.90 1.39
CA GLY A 373 27.32 -5.06 1.48
C GLY A 373 26.74 -6.25 0.75
N VAL A 374 27.51 -6.89 -0.12
CA VAL A 374 27.06 -8.12 -0.80
C VAL A 374 27.57 -9.33 -0.05
N TYR A 375 26.72 -10.34 0.13
CA TYR A 375 27.02 -11.53 0.92
C TYR A 375 26.91 -12.78 0.05
N VAL A 376 27.86 -13.71 0.23
CA VAL A 376 27.78 -15.04 -0.37
C VAL A 376 26.68 -15.87 0.29
N ALA A 377 26.20 -16.89 -0.42
CA ALA A 377 25.36 -17.92 0.18
C ALA A 377 26.11 -18.68 1.28
N SER A 378 25.38 -19.08 2.32
CA SER A 378 25.86 -19.94 3.41
C SER A 378 24.92 -21.13 3.60
N GLY A 379 25.19 -21.99 4.59
CA GLY A 379 24.29 -23.11 4.89
C GLY A 379 22.90 -22.70 5.37
N GLY A 380 22.72 -21.45 5.80
CA GLY A 380 21.44 -20.94 6.35
C GLY A 380 20.66 -20.01 5.43
N HIS A 381 21.27 -19.49 4.36
CA HIS A 381 20.63 -18.52 3.45
C HIS A 381 21.34 -18.46 2.08
N GLY A 382 20.62 -18.02 1.05
CA GLY A 382 21.17 -17.66 -0.26
C GLY A 382 22.05 -16.41 -0.24
N PRO A 383 22.57 -15.95 -1.39
CA PRO A 383 23.24 -14.66 -1.46
C PRO A 383 22.22 -13.54 -1.19
N PHE A 384 22.66 -12.44 -0.60
CA PHE A 384 21.81 -11.29 -0.31
C PHE A 384 22.63 -10.00 -0.32
N ILE A 385 21.94 -8.87 -0.25
CA ILE A 385 22.55 -7.56 -0.09
C ILE A 385 22.05 -6.85 1.17
N HIS A 386 22.99 -6.38 1.99
CA HIS A 386 22.75 -5.39 3.03
C HIS A 386 22.62 -4.01 2.39
N ILE A 387 21.60 -3.23 2.76
CA ILE A 387 21.43 -1.83 2.37
C ILE A 387 21.08 -1.00 3.61
N ASP A 388 21.71 0.16 3.79
CA ASP A 388 21.33 1.10 4.85
C ASP A 388 21.42 2.57 4.43
N THR A 389 21.01 3.46 5.33
CA THR A 389 21.02 4.93 5.14
C THR A 389 21.87 5.65 6.19
N ARG A 390 23.00 5.05 6.61
CA ARG A 390 23.89 5.56 7.68
C ARG A 390 24.49 6.96 7.47
N GLY A 391 24.23 7.60 6.33
CA GLY A 391 24.67 8.97 6.03
C GLY A 391 26.09 9.07 5.47
N PHE A 392 26.76 7.95 5.23
CA PHE A 392 28.05 7.91 4.53
C PHE A 392 28.22 6.62 3.75
N ARG A 393 28.93 6.72 2.62
CA ARG A 393 29.21 5.60 1.72
C ARG A 393 30.07 4.55 2.42
N ALA A 394 29.60 3.31 2.46
CA ALA A 394 30.39 2.15 2.85
C ALA A 394 30.09 0.97 1.94
N ARG A 395 31.10 0.23 1.47
CA ARG A 395 30.92 -0.99 0.65
C ARG A 395 31.82 -2.10 1.15
N TRP A 396 31.28 -3.31 1.19
CA TRP A 396 32.02 -4.48 1.62
C TRP A 396 31.47 -5.75 0.96
N VAL A 397 32.24 -6.81 1.09
CA VAL A 397 31.84 -8.17 0.76
C VAL A 397 31.84 -8.96 2.05
N GLY A 398 30.69 -9.52 2.43
CA GLY A 398 30.54 -10.37 3.60
C GLY A 398 30.60 -11.85 3.23
N THR A 399 31.04 -12.69 4.17
CA THR A 399 31.24 -14.14 3.93
C THR A 399 30.09 -15.02 4.42
N GLY A 400 29.04 -14.44 5.02
CA GLY A 400 27.87 -15.18 5.51
C GLY A 400 28.07 -15.89 6.87
N ASP A 401 29.25 -15.77 7.48
CA ASP A 401 29.59 -16.28 8.82
C ASP A 401 29.53 -15.18 9.92
N ASP A 402 29.00 -14.01 9.59
CA ASP A 402 29.03 -12.78 10.42
C ASP A 402 27.81 -12.60 11.31
#